data_AF-A0A1I8HGJ8-F1
#
_entry.id   AF-A0A1I8HGJ8-F1
#
_cell.length_a   1.000
_cell.length_b   1.000
_cell.length_c   1.000
_cell.angle_alpha   90.00
_cell.angle_beta   90.00
_cell.angle_gamma   90.00
#
_symmetry.space_group_name_H-M   'P 1'
#
loop_
_entity.id
_entity.type
_entity.pdbx_description
1 polymer ?
#
loop_
_entity_poly.entity_id
_entity_poly.type
_entity_poly.pdbx_seq_one_letter_code
_entity_poly.pdbx_strand_id
1 'polypeptide(L)'
;KPIVHRWKQLLDSNVVAAFVDQTAPVFRSSPVTFEPDTLPRTMQNDGYSCGVFVCLYATAVATGSPLHFRNDTGSLKKYRCHIWQVFQNYSQGGSQATCSTCNRMVPDACARNRTIDWIECPSCLNWYHDKCVASGPTDTFICSSCQNFFRSERTKQLQIT
;
A
#
# COMPACT_ATOMS: atom_id res chain seq x y z
N LYS A 1 -23.16 0.21 14.66
CA LYS A 1 -22.17 -0.72 15.25
C LYS A 1 -22.20 -2.09 14.53
N PRO A 2 -21.63 -2.24 13.31
CA PRO A 2 -21.73 -3.52 12.57
C PRO A 2 -20.38 -4.25 12.33
N ILE A 3 -19.23 -3.62 12.61
CA ILE A 3 -17.91 -4.15 12.20
C ILE A 3 -17.50 -5.37 13.04
N VAL A 4 -17.88 -5.43 14.32
CA VAL A 4 -17.46 -6.51 15.23
C VAL A 4 -18.11 -7.85 14.90
N HIS A 5 -19.28 -7.86 14.24
CA HIS A 5 -19.99 -9.09 13.90
C HIS A 5 -19.43 -9.80 12.66
N ARG A 6 -18.73 -9.09 11.76
CA ARG A 6 -18.23 -9.66 10.50
C ARG A 6 -16.94 -10.46 10.70
N TRP A 7 -16.12 -10.11 11.69
CA TRP A 7 -14.89 -10.82 12.01
C TRP A 7 -15.13 -12.21 12.62
N LYS A 8 -16.24 -12.38 13.36
CA LYS A 8 -16.59 -13.67 13.97
C LYS A 8 -16.97 -14.72 12.91
N GLN A 9 -17.69 -14.32 11.86
CA GLN A 9 -18.08 -15.22 10.77
C GLN A 9 -16.91 -15.74 9.90
N LEU A 10 -15.81 -14.99 9.80
CA LEU A 10 -14.63 -15.45 9.06
C LEU A 10 -13.75 -16.43 9.85
N LEU A 11 -13.80 -16.36 11.18
CA LEU A 11 -13.13 -17.32 12.06
C LEU A 11 -13.96 -18.60 12.26
N ASP A 12 -15.30 -18.50 12.21
CA ASP A 12 -16.22 -19.63 12.37
C ASP A 12 -16.47 -20.42 11.06
N SER A 13 -16.03 -19.91 9.90
CA SER A 13 -16.08 -20.68 8.65
C SER A 13 -14.90 -21.66 8.59
N ASN A 14 -15.22 -22.95 8.48
CA ASN A 14 -14.35 -24.15 8.47
C ASN A 14 -13.14 -24.19 7.51
N VAL A 15 -12.66 -23.06 7.00
CA VAL A 15 -11.49 -22.95 6.11
C VAL A 15 -10.17 -23.09 6.90
N VAL A 16 -10.11 -22.58 8.13
CA VAL A 16 -8.89 -22.68 8.96
C VAL A 16 -8.67 -24.12 9.46
N ALA A 17 -9.73 -24.84 9.81
CA ALA A 17 -9.63 -26.23 10.27
C ALA A 17 -9.15 -27.18 9.15
N ALA A 18 -9.55 -26.94 7.90
CA ALA A 18 -9.18 -27.78 6.77
C ALA A 18 -7.71 -27.62 6.32
N PHE A 19 -7.05 -26.51 6.67
CA PHE A 19 -5.65 -26.29 6.30
C PHE A 19 -4.64 -26.94 7.26
N VAL A 20 -5.09 -27.31 8.47
CA VAL A 20 -4.22 -27.85 9.51
C VAL A 20 -3.98 -29.37 9.37
N ASP A 21 -4.81 -30.10 8.62
CA ASP A 21 -4.96 -31.54 8.86
C ASP A 21 -4.49 -32.51 7.76
N GLN A 22 -3.88 -32.08 6.65
CA GLN A 22 -3.58 -33.04 5.55
C GLN A 22 -2.16 -33.06 4.97
N THR A 23 -1.20 -32.30 5.50
CA THR A 23 0.20 -32.44 5.07
C THR A 23 1.23 -32.20 6.16
N ALA A 24 0.87 -32.28 7.45
CA ALA A 24 1.87 -32.12 8.50
C ALA A 24 2.89 -33.28 8.44
N PRO A 25 4.15 -33.07 7.98
CA PRO A 25 5.18 -34.06 8.21
C PRO A 25 5.27 -34.28 9.73
N VAL A 26 5.51 -35.51 10.16
CA VAL A 26 5.77 -35.86 11.56
C VAL A 26 7.03 -35.09 11.99
N PHE A 27 6.85 -33.84 12.39
CA PHE A 27 7.87 -33.03 13.03
C PHE A 27 8.11 -33.69 14.37
N ARG A 28 9.20 -34.45 14.48
CA ARG A 28 9.73 -34.87 15.78
C ARG A 28 10.00 -33.59 16.54
N SER A 29 9.16 -33.30 17.54
CA SER A 29 9.17 -32.08 18.31
C SER A 29 10.38 -32.06 19.24
N SER A 30 11.56 -31.73 18.71
CA SER A 30 12.49 -30.96 19.50
C SER A 30 11.74 -29.70 19.97
N PRO A 31 11.79 -29.34 21.26
CA PRO A 31 11.10 -28.15 21.74
C PRO A 31 11.61 -26.94 20.95
N VAL A 32 10.69 -26.27 20.24
CA VAL A 32 11.01 -25.01 19.59
C VAL A 32 11.17 -23.97 20.70
N THR A 33 12.42 -23.60 20.97
CA THR A 33 12.75 -22.51 21.87
C THR A 33 12.68 -21.19 21.10
N PHE A 34 11.84 -20.27 21.56
CA PHE A 34 11.77 -18.92 21.02
C PHE A 34 12.73 -18.03 21.81
N GLU A 35 13.72 -17.47 21.12
CA GLU A 35 14.63 -16.50 21.70
C GLU A 35 14.32 -15.11 21.14
N PRO A 36 14.33 -14.06 21.98
CA PRO A 36 14.21 -12.69 21.50
C PRO A 36 15.46 -12.31 20.70
N ASP A 37 15.28 -11.64 19.56
CA ASP A 37 16.38 -11.16 18.74
C ASP A 37 16.22 -9.67 18.42
N THR A 38 17.34 -8.99 18.20
CA THR A 38 17.40 -7.58 17.80
C THR A 38 18.10 -7.44 16.45
N LEU A 39 17.33 -7.11 15.43
CA LEU A 39 17.86 -6.98 14.08
C LEU A 39 18.61 -5.64 13.90
N PRO A 40 19.78 -5.65 13.23
CA PRO A 40 20.46 -4.43 12.79
C PRO A 40 19.55 -3.59 11.90
N ARG A 41 19.47 -2.28 12.17
CA ARG A 41 18.46 -1.42 11.53
C ARG A 41 18.87 0.05 11.46
N THR A 42 18.29 0.78 10.51
CA THR A 42 18.45 2.25 10.43
C THR A 42 17.83 2.97 11.64
N MET A 43 18.62 3.66 12.46
CA MET A 43 18.05 4.45 13.56
C MET A 43 17.23 5.63 13.03
N GLN A 44 16.07 5.88 13.64
CA GLN A 44 15.25 7.07 13.43
C GLN A 44 15.96 8.30 14.04
N ASN A 45 15.88 9.45 13.37
CA ASN A 45 16.60 10.67 13.74
C ASN A 45 15.67 11.80 14.23
N ASP A 46 14.36 11.55 14.30
CA ASP A 46 13.34 12.50 14.74
C ASP A 46 12.45 11.88 15.83
N GLY A 47 11.54 12.67 16.42
CA GLY A 47 10.61 12.20 17.46
C GLY A 47 9.24 11.76 16.96
N TYR A 48 8.96 11.80 15.65
CA TYR A 48 7.58 11.72 15.12
C TYR A 48 7.42 10.79 13.91
N SER A 49 8.48 10.10 13.48
CA SER A 49 8.47 9.14 12.36
C SER A 49 8.41 7.68 12.79
N CYS A 50 8.22 7.37 14.06
CA CYS A 50 8.18 6.00 14.58
C CYS A 50 7.16 5.11 13.85
N GLY A 51 5.96 5.62 13.56
CA GLY A 51 4.96 4.86 12.80
C GLY A 51 5.42 4.51 11.39
N VAL A 52 6.20 5.37 10.73
CA VAL A 52 6.76 5.09 9.39
C VAL A 52 7.78 3.96 9.48
N PHE A 53 8.72 4.04 10.43
CA PHE A 53 9.74 3.02 10.63
C PHE A 53 9.14 1.66 10.98
N VAL A 54 8.13 1.62 11.85
CA VAL A 54 7.41 0.38 12.19
C VAL A 54 6.83 -0.27 10.94
N CYS A 55 6.14 0.49 10.07
CA CYS A 55 5.61 -0.03 8.82
C CYS A 55 6.71 -0.57 7.90
N LEU A 56 7.80 0.19 7.72
CA LEU A 56 8.91 -0.22 6.85
C LEU A 56 9.59 -1.50 7.34
N TYR A 57 9.85 -1.62 8.66
CA TYR A 57 10.42 -2.84 9.23
C TYR A 57 9.49 -4.02 9.12
N ALA A 58 8.20 -3.85 9.43
CA ALA A 58 7.22 -4.93 9.32
C ALA A 58 7.18 -5.46 7.88
N THR A 59 7.15 -4.58 6.88
CA THR A 59 7.21 -4.97 5.47
C THR A 59 8.52 -5.69 5.15
N ALA A 60 9.67 -5.14 5.51
CA ALA A 60 10.96 -5.72 5.18
C ALA A 60 11.20 -7.08 5.85
N VAL A 61 10.79 -7.26 7.10
CA VAL A 61 10.84 -8.56 7.80
C VAL A 61 9.94 -9.57 7.08
N ALA A 62 8.71 -9.18 6.71
CA ALA A 62 7.78 -10.07 6.02
C ALA A 62 8.27 -10.48 4.62
N THR A 63 9.00 -9.60 3.92
CA THR A 63 9.52 -9.86 2.57
C THR A 63 10.97 -10.33 2.54
N GLY A 64 11.62 -10.53 3.68
CA GLY A 64 13.06 -10.85 3.75
C GLY A 64 13.96 -9.77 3.15
N SER A 65 13.50 -8.53 3.09
CA SER A 65 14.25 -7.39 2.52
C SER A 65 15.17 -6.72 3.56
N PRO A 66 16.21 -6.00 3.13
CA PRO A 66 17.11 -5.31 4.05
C PRO A 66 16.41 -4.26 4.92
N LEU A 67 16.78 -4.18 6.20
CA LEU A 67 16.26 -3.21 7.18
C LEU A 67 16.99 -1.85 7.16
N HIS A 68 17.54 -1.49 6.00
CA HIS A 68 18.28 -0.26 5.77
C HIS A 68 17.46 0.70 4.92
N PHE A 69 17.00 1.79 5.53
CA PHE A 69 16.13 2.77 4.88
C PHE A 69 16.79 4.15 4.83
N ARG A 70 16.35 4.98 3.89
CA ARG A 70 16.75 6.38 3.85
C ARG A 70 15.98 7.16 4.92
N ASN A 71 16.71 7.85 5.79
CA ASN A 71 16.13 8.62 6.91
C ASN A 71 16.23 10.14 6.69
N ASP A 72 16.27 10.58 5.43
CA ASP A 72 16.16 12.01 5.11
C ASP A 72 14.69 12.43 5.04
N THR A 73 14.42 13.71 5.31
CA THR A 73 13.06 14.29 5.34
C THR A 73 12.26 14.02 4.06
N GLY A 74 12.92 14.05 2.90
CA GLY A 74 12.29 13.79 1.61
C GLY A 74 11.84 12.34 1.46
N SER A 75 12.67 11.40 1.89
CA SER A 75 12.36 9.96 1.90
C SER A 75 11.23 9.64 2.88
N LEU A 76 11.28 10.17 4.10
CA LEU A 76 10.22 9.99 5.10
C LEU A 76 8.86 10.52 4.61
N LYS A 77 8.84 11.66 3.93
CA LYS A 77 7.62 12.21 3.32
C LYS A 77 7.05 11.27 2.26
N LYS A 78 7.90 10.66 1.42
CA LYS A 78 7.48 9.66 0.42
C LYS A 78 6.91 8.41 1.08
N TYR A 79 7.57 7.90 2.13
CA TYR A 79 7.07 6.74 2.87
C TYR A 79 5.72 7.01 3.52
N ARG A 80 5.52 8.19 4.12
CA ARG A 80 4.20 8.58 4.67
C ARG A 80 3.12 8.60 3.60
N CYS A 81 3.43 9.17 2.43
CA CYS A 81 2.51 9.20 1.30
C CYS A 81 2.13 7.78 0.86
N HIS A 82 3.14 6.90 0.73
CA HIS A 82 2.93 5.50 0.35
C HIS A 82 2.10 4.74 1.39
N ILE A 83 2.43 4.84 2.68
CA ILE A 83 1.70 4.19 3.77
C ILE A 83 0.24 4.66 3.78
N TRP A 84 0.01 5.97 3.63
CA TRP A 84 -1.33 6.53 3.53
C TRP A 84 -2.12 5.95 2.34
N GLN A 85 -1.49 5.80 1.17
CA GLN A 85 -2.11 5.21 -0.01
C GLN A 85 -2.50 3.75 0.22
N VAL A 86 -1.60 2.95 0.81
CA VAL A 86 -1.90 1.57 1.16
C VAL A 86 -3.12 1.50 2.09
N PHE A 87 -3.19 2.34 3.12
CA PHE A 87 -4.36 2.41 3.99
C PHE A 87 -5.63 2.81 3.26
N GLN A 88 -5.57 3.81 2.37
CA GLN A 88 -6.72 4.23 1.58
C GLN A 88 -7.24 3.08 0.72
N ASN A 89 -6.36 2.42 -0.04
CA ASN A 89 -6.71 1.29 -0.88
C ASN A 89 -7.30 0.12 -0.07
N TYR A 90 -6.77 -0.15 1.12
CA TYR A 90 -7.30 -1.20 2.00
C TYR A 90 -8.65 -0.81 2.64
N SER A 91 -8.81 0.46 3.03
CA SER A 91 -10.03 0.97 3.65
C SER A 91 -11.21 1.03 2.69
N GLN A 92 -10.95 1.16 1.39
CA GLN A 92 -11.95 1.05 0.33
C GLN A 92 -12.42 -0.41 0.09
N GLY A 93 -11.90 -1.37 0.85
CA GLY A 93 -12.58 -2.62 1.17
C GLY A 93 -13.11 -3.41 -0.03
N GLY A 94 -12.21 -4.04 -0.80
CA GLY A 94 -12.52 -5.25 -1.57
C GLY A 94 -13.65 -5.19 -2.62
N SER A 95 -14.18 -4.03 -2.98
CA SER A 95 -15.23 -3.94 -4.00
C SER A 95 -15.08 -2.67 -4.81
N GLN A 96 -14.40 -2.82 -5.95
CA GLN A 96 -14.34 -1.90 -7.09
C GLN A 96 -13.50 -0.63 -6.89
N ALA A 97 -12.41 -0.53 -7.65
CA ALA A 97 -11.59 0.68 -7.73
C ALA A 97 -12.48 1.89 -8.11
N THR A 98 -12.39 2.98 -7.35
CA THR A 98 -12.99 4.26 -7.71
C THR A 98 -11.96 5.12 -8.43
N CYS A 99 -12.39 5.89 -9.44
CA CYS A 99 -11.49 6.85 -10.07
C CYS A 99 -11.15 7.97 -9.08
N SER A 100 -9.87 8.18 -8.82
CA SER A 100 -9.38 9.20 -7.87
C SER A 100 -9.63 10.65 -8.29
N THR A 101 -10.11 10.91 -9.51
CA THR A 101 -10.55 12.24 -9.96
C THR A 101 -12.04 12.47 -9.75
N CYS A 102 -12.89 11.52 -10.17
CA CYS A 102 -14.35 11.71 -10.16
C CYS A 102 -15.07 10.96 -9.02
N ASN A 103 -14.34 10.12 -8.28
CA ASN A 103 -14.81 9.27 -7.19
C ASN A 103 -15.96 8.33 -7.57
N ARG A 104 -16.02 7.90 -8.84
CA ARG A 104 -17.01 6.95 -9.37
C ARG A 104 -16.30 5.67 -9.80
N MET A 105 -16.94 4.52 -9.60
CA MET A 105 -16.44 3.20 -10.02
C MET A 105 -16.76 2.98 -11.50
N VAL A 106 -18.01 3.21 -11.90
CA VAL A 106 -18.50 3.19 -13.27
C VAL A 106 -19.68 4.16 -13.27
N PRO A 107 -19.93 4.97 -14.31
CA PRO A 107 -21.22 5.64 -14.41
C PRO A 107 -22.30 4.56 -14.51
N ASP A 108 -23.21 4.48 -13.53
CA ASP A 108 -24.40 3.59 -13.58
C ASP A 108 -25.24 3.78 -14.88
N ALA A 109 -24.97 4.85 -15.64
CA ALA A 109 -25.61 5.16 -16.92
C ALA A 109 -24.88 4.65 -18.19
N CYS A 110 -23.73 3.96 -18.09
CA CYS A 110 -22.95 3.50 -19.25
C CYS A 110 -23.11 2.01 -19.59
N ALA A 111 -24.24 1.40 -19.21
CA ALA A 111 -24.73 0.11 -19.70
C ALA A 111 -25.04 0.07 -21.23
N ARG A 112 -24.41 0.96 -22.03
CA ARG A 112 -24.46 0.95 -23.49
C ARG A 112 -23.05 1.14 -24.05
N ASN A 113 -22.34 0.02 -24.22
CA ASN A 113 -21.28 -0.17 -25.22
C ASN A 113 -20.04 0.75 -25.22
N ARG A 114 -19.53 1.21 -24.07
CA ARG A 114 -18.19 1.85 -24.04
C ARG A 114 -17.30 1.17 -23.02
N THR A 115 -16.18 0.62 -23.49
CA THR A 115 -15.07 0.21 -22.63
C THR A 115 -14.59 1.43 -21.85
N ILE A 116 -14.48 1.29 -20.54
CA ILE A 116 -13.89 2.30 -19.67
C ILE A 116 -12.45 1.88 -19.48
N ASP A 117 -11.54 2.61 -20.12
CA ASP A 117 -10.13 2.38 -19.96
C ASP A 117 -9.67 2.97 -18.62
N TRP A 118 -9.00 2.14 -17.85
CA TRP A 118 -8.45 2.47 -16.55
C TRP A 118 -6.95 2.62 -16.66
N ILE A 119 -6.43 3.61 -15.94
CA ILE A 119 -5.00 3.87 -15.88
C ILE A 119 -4.56 4.06 -14.43
N GLU A 120 -3.50 3.37 -14.06
CA GLU A 120 -2.88 3.46 -12.74
C GLU A 120 -1.73 4.46 -12.78
N CYS A 121 -1.62 5.32 -11.77
CA CYS A 121 -0.42 6.13 -11.60
C CYS A 121 0.64 5.33 -10.82
N PRO A 122 1.80 4.95 -11.41
CA PRO A 122 2.80 4.11 -10.75
C PRO A 122 3.46 4.80 -9.54
N SER A 123 3.30 6.13 -9.41
CA SER A 123 3.84 6.88 -8.27
C SER A 123 2.93 6.86 -7.04
N CYS A 124 1.61 6.73 -7.20
CA CYS A 124 0.67 6.73 -6.08
C CYS A 124 -0.23 5.49 -6.01
N LEU A 125 -0.16 4.63 -7.02
CA LEU A 125 -0.96 3.41 -7.20
C LEU A 125 -2.47 3.66 -7.11
N ASN A 126 -2.87 4.90 -7.38
CA ASN A 126 -4.28 5.28 -7.51
C ASN A 126 -4.74 5.00 -8.93
N TRP A 127 -6.00 4.58 -9.04
CA TRP A 127 -6.67 4.31 -10.31
C TRP A 127 -7.46 5.51 -10.80
N TYR A 128 -7.42 5.73 -12.11
CA TYR A 128 -8.11 6.81 -12.78
C TYR A 128 -8.78 6.28 -14.04
N HIS A 129 -9.93 6.86 -14.41
CA HIS A 129 -10.40 6.69 -15.78
C HIS A 129 -9.48 7.46 -16.71
N ASP A 130 -9.07 6.86 -17.82
CA ASP A 130 -8.26 7.51 -18.87
C ASP A 130 -8.87 8.87 -19.28
N LYS A 131 -10.20 8.88 -19.47
CA LYS A 131 -10.98 10.10 -19.78
C LYS A 131 -10.99 11.16 -18.69
N CYS A 132 -10.83 10.78 -17.41
CA CYS A 132 -10.80 11.74 -16.31
C CYS A 132 -9.45 12.45 -16.18
N VAL A 133 -8.41 11.93 -16.82
CA VAL A 133 -7.04 12.46 -16.70
C VAL A 133 -6.44 12.88 -18.04
N ALA A 134 -7.19 12.70 -19.14
CA ALA A 134 -6.81 13.12 -20.49
C ALA A 134 -5.38 12.69 -20.84
N SER A 135 -5.01 11.45 -20.47
CA SER A 135 -3.74 10.88 -20.87
C SER A 135 -3.68 10.88 -22.40
N GLY A 136 -2.68 11.55 -22.97
CA GLY A 136 -2.30 11.27 -24.35
C GLY A 136 -1.80 9.82 -24.47
N PRO A 137 -1.45 9.36 -25.68
CA PRO A 137 -0.97 8.00 -25.94
C PRO A 137 0.46 7.74 -25.42
N THR A 138 0.77 8.16 -24.19
CA THR A 138 2.07 7.97 -23.55
C THR A 138 2.08 6.70 -22.70
N ASP A 139 3.16 5.93 -22.77
CA ASP A 139 3.32 4.63 -22.10
C ASP A 139 3.25 4.68 -20.55
N THR A 140 3.41 5.85 -19.92
CA THR A 140 3.33 5.99 -18.46
C THR A 140 2.58 7.26 -18.04
N PHE A 141 1.52 7.07 -17.27
CA PHE A 141 0.72 8.16 -16.72
C PHE A 141 1.14 8.52 -15.29
N ILE A 142 1.47 9.79 -15.04
CA ILE A 142 1.68 10.33 -13.70
C ILE A 142 0.56 11.33 -13.39
N CYS A 143 -0.19 11.12 -12.31
CA CYS A 143 -1.31 11.99 -11.95
C CYS A 143 -0.84 13.40 -11.57
N SER A 144 -1.72 14.40 -11.70
CA SER A 144 -1.43 15.81 -11.41
C SER A 144 -0.89 16.04 -10.00
N SER A 145 -1.44 15.34 -9.00
CA SER A 145 -0.97 15.39 -7.61
C SER A 145 0.49 14.95 -7.50
N CYS A 146 0.87 13.84 -8.14
CA CYS A 146 2.25 13.36 -8.17
C CYS A 146 3.16 14.27 -9.02
N GLN A 147 2.70 14.76 -10.17
CA GLN A 147 3.45 15.69 -11.00
C GLN A 147 3.79 16.97 -10.22
N ASN A 148 2.82 17.56 -9.52
CA ASN A 148 3.01 18.76 -8.71
C ASN A 148 3.96 18.51 -7.55
N PHE A 149 3.87 17.35 -6.90
CA PHE A 149 4.82 16.92 -5.89
C PHE A 149 6.26 16.91 -6.45
N PHE A 150 6.50 16.20 -7.56
CA PHE A 150 7.83 16.11 -8.16
C PHE A 150 8.36 17.47 -8.64
N ARG A 151 7.50 18.34 -9.18
CA ARG A 151 7.89 19.71 -9.57
C ARG A 151 8.34 20.52 -8.37
N SER A 152 7.58 20.50 -7.27
CA SER A 152 7.89 21.26 -6.05
C SER A 152 9.20 20.82 -5.38
N GLU A 153 9.52 19.52 -5.43
CA GLU A 153 10.79 19.01 -4.89
C GLU A 153 11.98 19.44 -5.77
N ARG A 154 11.79 19.52 -7.09
CA ARG A 154 12.82 19.96 -8.04
C ARG A 154 13.13 21.45 -7.88
N THR A 155 12.13 22.28 -7.62
CA THR A 155 12.34 23.73 -7.38
C THR A 155 13.10 23.99 -6.08
N LYS A 156 12.83 23.20 -5.03
CA LYS A 156 13.55 23.32 -3.75
C LYS A 156 15.02 22.96 -3.85
N GLN A 157 15.39 22.00 -4.70
CA GLN A 157 16.80 21.65 -4.93
C GLN A 157 17.58 22.77 -5.65
N LEU A 158 16.92 23.54 -6.51
CA LEU A 158 17.55 24.64 -7.27
C LEU A 158 17.66 25.96 -6.48
N GLN A 159 17.04 26.06 -5.31
CA GLN A 159 17.12 27.24 -4.43
C GLN A 159 18.17 27.10 -3.32
N ILE A 160 18.92 25.99 -3.30
CA ILE A 160 19.98 25.71 -2.30
C ILE A 160 21.39 25.87 -2.92
N THR A 161 21.48 26.23 -4.20
CA THR A 161 22.71 26.65 -4.89
C THR A 161 22.74 28.16 -5.05
#